data_AF-A0A963BX15-F1
#
_entry.id   AF-A0A963BX15-F1
#
_cell.length_a   1.000
_cell.length_b   1.000
_cell.length_c   1.000
_cell.angle_alpha   90.00
_cell.angle_beta   90.00
_cell.angle_gamma   90.00
#
_symmetry.space_group_name_H-M   'P 1'
#
loop_
_entity.id
_entity.type
_entity.pdbx_description
1 polymer ?
#
loop_
_entity_poly.entity_id
_entity_poly.type
_entity_poly.pdbx_seq_one_letter_code
_entity_poly.pdbx_strand_id
1 'polypeptide(L)'
;EKIEKPAGISNPKDFRNEVVNFVLRARAKGGGKNPSWTSYEKLRSVIEKKMFSTTEDLLPVISFNTKASGDEQKKHQDFVNRMIEKGYTEKQVRLLCEWYLRVRKAS
;
A
#
# COMPACT_ATOMS: atom_id res chain seq x y z
N GLU A 1 -2.98 -3.52 -11.90
CA GLU A 1 -4.12 -3.76 -10.99
C GLU A 1 -5.00 -2.51 -10.94
N LYS A 2 -6.34 -2.63 -11.06
CA LYS A 2 -7.26 -1.47 -11.03
C LYS A 2 -7.65 -1.19 -9.58
N ILE A 3 -7.09 -0.14 -8.99
CA ILE A 3 -7.24 0.22 -7.57
C ILE A 3 -8.60 0.83 -7.22
N GLU A 4 -9.36 1.26 -8.22
CA GLU A 4 -10.64 1.97 -8.05
C GLU A 4 -11.77 1.02 -7.63
N LYS A 5 -11.83 -0.18 -8.23
CA LYS A 5 -12.89 -1.16 -7.92
C LYS A 5 -12.80 -1.67 -6.46
N PRO A 6 -11.62 -2.11 -5.96
CA PRO A 6 -11.46 -2.46 -4.55
C PRO A 6 -11.78 -1.29 -3.60
N ALA A 7 -11.61 -0.05 -4.08
CA ALA A 7 -11.97 1.13 -3.32
C ALA A 7 -13.47 1.44 -3.28
N GLY A 8 -14.32 0.64 -3.94
CA GLY A 8 -15.78 0.84 -3.99
C GLY A 8 -16.24 1.78 -5.11
N ILE A 9 -15.37 2.11 -6.07
CA ILE A 9 -15.75 2.90 -7.25
C ILE A 9 -16.46 2.01 -8.26
N SER A 10 -17.76 2.24 -8.43
CA SER A 10 -18.63 1.51 -9.37
C SER A 10 -18.26 1.78 -10.84
N ASN A 11 -18.00 3.04 -11.20
CA ASN A 11 -17.59 3.45 -12.55
C ASN A 11 -16.18 4.08 -12.56
N PRO A 12 -15.13 3.30 -12.85
CA PRO A 12 -13.76 3.81 -12.93
C PRO A 12 -13.53 4.89 -13.99
N LYS A 13 -14.30 4.90 -15.09
CA LYS A 13 -14.14 5.89 -16.16
C LYS A 13 -14.58 7.27 -15.67
N ASP A 14 -15.76 7.34 -15.06
CA ASP A 14 -16.31 8.60 -14.54
C ASP A 14 -15.46 9.13 -13.40
N PHE A 15 -15.00 8.26 -12.50
CA PHE A 15 -14.08 8.62 -11.43
C PHE A 15 -12.79 9.25 -11.98
N ARG A 16 -12.16 8.64 -12.99
CA ARG A 16 -10.94 9.21 -13.60
C ARG A 16 -11.19 10.57 -14.23
N ASN A 17 -12.31 10.72 -14.95
CA ASN A 17 -12.70 12.01 -15.52
C ASN A 17 -12.91 13.08 -14.43
N GLU A 18 -13.57 12.71 -13.33
CA GLU A 18 -13.82 13.59 -12.19
C GLU A 18 -12.51 14.03 -11.53
N VAL A 19 -11.57 13.09 -11.30
CA VAL A 19 -10.23 13.39 -10.75
C VAL A 19 -9.45 14.32 -11.67
N VAL A 20 -9.44 14.07 -12.99
CA VAL A 20 -8.76 14.95 -13.96
C VAL A 20 -9.35 16.36 -13.91
N ASN A 21 -10.69 16.48 -13.95
CA ASN A 21 -11.36 17.78 -13.88
C ASN A 21 -11.12 18.50 -12.54
N PHE A 22 -11.03 17.77 -11.45
CA PHE A 22 -10.66 18.32 -10.15
C PHE A 22 -9.22 18.87 -10.17
N VAL A 23 -8.24 18.06 -10.61
CA VAL A 23 -6.82 18.45 -10.63
C VAL A 23 -6.59 19.65 -11.55
N LEU A 24 -7.18 19.65 -12.76
CA LEU A 24 -7.05 20.76 -13.70
C LEU A 24 -7.60 22.07 -13.12
N ARG A 25 -8.79 22.03 -12.51
CA ARG A 25 -9.40 23.22 -11.87
C ARG A 25 -8.58 23.71 -10.68
N ALA A 26 -8.10 22.79 -9.84
CA ALA A 26 -7.29 23.15 -8.68
C ALA A 26 -5.93 23.75 -9.11
N ARG A 27 -5.29 23.21 -10.15
CA ARG A 27 -4.05 23.75 -10.71
C ARG A 27 -4.25 25.15 -11.29
N ALA A 28 -5.33 25.37 -12.05
CA ALA A 28 -5.64 26.68 -12.60
C ALA A 28 -5.80 27.75 -11.50
N LYS A 29 -6.44 27.40 -10.38
CA LYS A 29 -6.59 28.28 -9.21
C LYS A 29 -5.31 28.43 -8.39
N GLY A 30 -4.48 27.40 -8.34
CA GLY A 30 -3.26 27.33 -7.52
C GLY A 30 -1.98 27.78 -8.22
N GLY A 31 -2.08 28.56 -9.31
CA GLY A 31 -0.91 29.04 -10.06
C GLY A 31 -0.07 27.91 -10.66
N GLY A 32 -0.72 26.85 -11.14
CA GLY A 32 -0.09 25.67 -11.73
C GLY A 32 0.30 24.56 -10.73
N LYS A 33 0.21 24.82 -9.42
CA LYS A 33 0.53 23.83 -8.37
C LYS A 33 -0.56 22.75 -8.29
N ASN A 34 -0.14 21.50 -8.16
CA ASN A 34 -1.06 20.38 -7.98
C ASN A 34 -1.77 20.45 -6.62
N PRO A 35 -3.05 20.06 -6.53
CA PRO A 35 -3.73 19.96 -5.24
C PRO A 35 -3.12 18.85 -4.39
N SER A 36 -3.26 18.96 -3.06
CA SER A 36 -2.99 17.83 -2.17
C SER A 36 -3.92 16.67 -2.52
N TRP A 37 -3.41 15.45 -2.58
CA TRP A 37 -4.23 14.26 -2.85
C TRP A 37 -5.29 14.03 -1.76
N THR A 38 -5.08 14.55 -0.56
CA THR A 38 -6.04 14.49 0.56
C THR A 38 -7.19 15.49 0.45
N SER A 39 -7.08 16.49 -0.43
CA SER A 39 -8.06 17.58 -0.54
C SER A 39 -9.33 17.18 -1.28
N TYR A 40 -9.34 16.00 -1.90
CA TYR A 40 -10.51 15.46 -2.59
C TYR A 40 -10.85 14.07 -2.06
N GLU A 41 -12.00 13.94 -1.41
CA GLU A 41 -12.39 12.74 -0.65
C GLU A 41 -12.36 11.46 -1.48
N LYS A 42 -12.90 11.46 -2.71
CA LYS A 42 -12.90 10.25 -3.55
C LYS A 42 -11.48 9.82 -3.93
N LEU A 43 -10.60 10.77 -4.24
CA LEU A 43 -9.20 10.49 -4.53
C LEU A 43 -8.47 9.97 -3.28
N ARG A 44 -8.70 10.62 -2.13
CA ARG A 44 -8.15 10.23 -0.84
C ARG A 44 -8.55 8.80 -0.48
N SER A 45 -9.84 8.47 -0.56
CA SER A 45 -10.38 7.15 -0.23
C SER A 45 -9.75 6.03 -1.09
N VAL A 46 -9.58 6.28 -2.40
CA VAL A 46 -8.93 5.30 -3.29
C VAL A 46 -7.46 5.09 -2.92
N ILE A 47 -6.74 6.17 -2.62
CA ILE A 47 -5.32 6.10 -2.23
C ILE A 47 -5.18 5.41 -0.87
N GLU A 48 -5.97 5.80 0.13
CA GLU A 48 -5.95 5.20 1.47
C GLU A 48 -6.26 3.70 1.39
N LYS A 49 -7.34 3.30 0.72
CA LYS A 49 -7.69 1.89 0.56
C LYS A 49 -6.59 1.09 -0.14
N LYS A 50 -5.93 1.67 -1.14
CA LYS A 50 -4.78 1.02 -1.79
C LYS A 50 -3.59 0.90 -0.84
N MET A 51 -3.30 1.93 -0.04
CA MET A 51 -2.20 1.89 0.94
C MET A 51 -2.45 0.82 2.02
N PHE A 52 -3.68 0.75 2.55
CA PHE A 52 -4.07 -0.25 3.55
C PHE A 52 -4.09 -1.67 2.98
N SER A 53 -4.66 -1.88 1.78
CA SER A 53 -4.63 -3.21 1.14
C SER A 53 -3.19 -3.67 0.91
N THR A 54 -2.31 -2.76 0.46
CA THR A 54 -0.89 -3.07 0.27
C THR A 54 -0.20 -3.47 1.59
N THR A 55 -0.65 -2.94 2.73
CA THR A 55 -0.11 -3.31 4.05
C THR A 55 -0.63 -4.67 4.53
N GLU A 56 -1.90 -4.99 4.25
CA GLU A 56 -2.47 -6.32 4.53
C GLU A 56 -1.83 -7.41 3.65
N ASP A 57 -1.60 -7.11 2.37
CA ASP A 57 -0.93 -7.99 1.40
C ASP A 57 0.54 -8.27 1.77
N LEU A 58 1.17 -7.41 2.59
CA LEU A 58 2.53 -7.62 3.08
C LEU A 58 2.59 -8.63 4.23
N LEU A 59 1.51 -8.83 4.99
CA LEU A 59 1.52 -9.70 6.17
C LEU A 59 1.88 -11.16 5.87
N PRO A 60 1.32 -11.82 4.83
CA PRO A 60 1.71 -13.18 4.48
C PRO A 60 3.19 -13.27 4.11
N VAL A 61 3.71 -12.21 3.49
CA VAL A 61 5.09 -12.12 3.00
C VAL A 61 6.08 -11.88 4.14
N ILE A 62 5.80 -11.02 5.11
CA ILE A 62 6.74 -10.68 6.19
C ILE A 62 6.64 -11.63 7.40
N SER A 63 5.51 -12.31 7.58
CA SER A 63 5.33 -13.27 8.68
C SER A 63 6.37 -14.39 8.61
N PHE A 64 6.75 -15.00 9.73
CA PHE A 64 7.60 -16.20 9.76
C PHE A 64 6.80 -17.50 9.95
N ASN A 65 5.46 -17.44 9.89
CA ASN A 65 4.61 -18.63 9.84
C ASN A 65 4.77 -19.38 8.51
N THR A 66 4.44 -20.67 8.53
CA THR A 66 4.37 -21.55 7.35
C THR A 66 3.57 -20.89 6.23
N LYS A 67 4.15 -20.87 5.02
CA LYS A 67 3.53 -20.27 3.83
C LYS A 67 2.51 -21.21 3.21
N ALA A 68 1.43 -20.65 2.70
CA ALA A 68 0.35 -21.44 2.09
C ALA A 68 0.70 -21.86 0.64
N SER A 69 1.64 -21.17 0.00
CA SER A 69 2.07 -21.46 -1.37
C SER A 69 3.57 -21.25 -1.59
N GLY A 70 4.11 -21.86 -2.66
CA GLY A 70 5.49 -21.64 -3.11
C GLY A 70 5.76 -20.19 -3.53
N ASP A 71 4.78 -19.49 -4.10
CA ASP A 71 4.89 -18.08 -4.47
C ASP A 71 5.05 -17.17 -3.25
N GLU A 72 4.30 -17.45 -2.17
CA GLU A 72 4.46 -16.74 -0.89
C GLU A 72 5.83 -17.02 -0.25
N GLN A 73 6.30 -18.27 -0.33
CA GLN A 73 7.64 -18.64 0.15
C GLN A 73 8.73 -17.89 -0.61
N LYS A 74 8.62 -17.80 -1.94
CA LYS A 74 9.56 -17.03 -2.75
C LYS A 74 9.56 -15.55 -2.38
N LYS A 75 8.38 -14.93 -2.29
CA LYS A 75 8.24 -13.52 -1.88
C LYS A 75 8.82 -13.27 -0.49
N HIS A 76 8.64 -14.20 0.46
CA HIS A 76 9.22 -14.11 1.80
C HIS A 76 10.74 -14.15 1.75
N GLN A 77 11.33 -15.07 0.98
CA GLN A 77 12.77 -15.14 0.81
C GLN A 77 13.33 -13.86 0.18
N ASP A 78 12.68 -13.33 -0.86
CA ASP A 78 13.07 -12.06 -1.49
C ASP A 78 12.97 -10.87 -0.52
N PHE A 79 12.02 -10.89 0.40
CA PHE A 79 11.94 -9.92 1.49
C PHE A 79 13.12 -10.04 2.46
N VAL A 80 13.40 -11.26 2.95
CA VAL A 80 14.51 -11.51 3.88
C VAL A 80 15.85 -11.15 3.24
N ASN A 81 16.08 -11.54 1.99
CA ASN A 81 17.31 -11.24 1.25
C ASN A 81 17.53 -9.73 1.11
N ARG A 82 16.50 -8.95 0.74
CA ARG A 82 16.60 -7.48 0.66
C ARG A 82 16.89 -6.82 2.01
N MET A 83 16.45 -7.42 3.12
CA MET A 83 16.80 -6.93 4.45
C MET A 83 18.25 -7.29 4.81
N ILE A 84 18.72 -8.46 4.41
CA ILE A 84 20.12 -8.87 4.59
C ILE A 84 21.06 -7.96 3.78
N GLU A 85 20.73 -7.65 2.53
CA GLU A 85 21.45 -6.68 1.71
C GLU A 85 21.54 -5.29 2.36
N LYS A 86 20.57 -4.93 3.20
CA LYS A 86 20.56 -3.69 3.99
C LYS A 86 21.38 -3.78 5.29
N GLY A 87 22.04 -4.90 5.56
CA GLY A 87 22.93 -5.10 6.71
C GLY A 87 22.28 -5.77 7.91
N TYR A 88 21.04 -6.26 7.81
CA TYR A 88 20.41 -7.02 8.89
C TYR A 88 20.81 -8.50 8.84
N THR A 89 20.93 -9.14 10.00
CA THR A 89 20.99 -10.60 10.09
C THR A 89 19.59 -11.20 9.99
N GLU A 90 19.47 -12.44 9.53
CA GLU A 90 18.18 -13.13 9.48
C GLU A 90 17.45 -13.15 10.83
N LYS A 91 18.21 -13.32 11.93
CA LYS A 91 17.67 -13.26 13.30
C LYS A 91 17.10 -11.88 13.63
N GLN A 92 17.77 -10.80 13.24
CA GLN A 92 17.24 -9.43 13.42
C GLN A 92 15.97 -9.21 12.59
N VAL A 93 15.94 -9.69 11.33
CA VAL A 93 14.75 -9.59 10.48
C VAL A 93 13.56 -10.30 11.10
N ARG A 94 13.76 -11.53 11.61
CA ARG A 94 12.72 -12.27 12.34
C ARG A 94 12.19 -11.50 13.54
N LEU A 95 13.08 -11.04 14.43
CA LEU A 95 12.69 -10.30 15.64
C LEU A 95 11.91 -9.03 15.31
N LEU A 96 12.34 -8.27 14.29
CA LEU A 96 11.64 -7.06 13.85
C LEU A 96 10.24 -7.38 13.31
N CYS A 97 10.09 -8.42 12.50
CA CYS A 97 8.81 -8.84 11.95
C CYS A 97 7.85 -9.32 13.05
N GLU A 98 8.33 -10.14 13.98
CA GLU A 98 7.55 -10.62 15.13
C GLU A 98 7.08 -9.47 16.04
N TRP A 99 7.97 -8.52 16.33
CA TRP A 99 7.64 -7.34 17.12
C TRP A 99 6.55 -6.50 16.42
N TYR A 100 6.72 -6.20 15.13
CA TYR A 100 5.75 -5.43 14.36
C TYR A 100 4.36 -6.11 14.34
N LEU A 101 4.32 -7.41 14.10
CA LEU A 101 3.07 -8.18 14.11
C LEU A 101 2.39 -8.19 15.48
N ARG A 102 3.17 -8.20 16.57
CA ARG A 102 2.64 -8.12 17.94
C ARG A 102 2.02 -6.75 18.23
N VAL A 103 2.75 -5.68 17.92
CA VAL A 103 2.27 -4.30 18.15
C VAL A 103 1.01 -4.01 17.34
N ARG A 104 0.98 -4.43 16.07
CA ARG A 104 -0.20 -4.26 15.20
C ARG A 104 -1.44 -4.98 15.73
N LYS A 105 -1.31 -6.17 16.32
CA LYS A 105 -2.44 -6.91 16.91
C LYS A 105 -2.97 -6.26 18.19
N ALA A 106 -2.15 -5.47 18.87
CA ALA A 106 -2.50 -4.81 20.13
C ALA A 106 -3.07 -3.40 19.94
N SER A 107 -3.11 -2.89 18.70
CA SER A 107 -3.67 -1.59 18.30
C SER A 107 -5.00 -1.80 17.60
#